data_AF-A0A7L8U7T4-F1
#
_entry.id   AF-A0A7L8U7T4-F1
#
_cell.length_a   1.000
_cell.length_b   1.000
_cell.length_c   1.000
_cell.angle_alpha   90.00
_cell.angle_beta   90.00
_cell.angle_gamma   90.00
#
_symmetry.space_group_name_H-M   'P 1'
#
loop_
_entity.id
_entity.type
_entity.pdbx_description
1 polymer ?
#
loop_
_entity_poly.entity_id
_entity_poly.type
_entity_poly.pdbx_seq_one_letter_code
_entity_poly.pdbx_strand_id
1 'polypeptide(L)' 'MSIIHDRIMIHARKQIAYTQLSIKEIAYDLGYQDLQSFSRFFKNKEGISPAQFREKVN' A
#
# COMPACT_ATOMS: atom_id res chain seq x y z
N MET A 1 -2.96 6.16 17.33
CA MET A 1 -2.07 5.37 16.44
C MET A 1 -2.32 3.90 16.71
N SER A 2 -2.73 3.12 15.71
CA SER A 2 -2.95 1.68 15.85
C SER A 2 -1.71 0.96 15.33
N ILE A 3 -1.04 0.18 16.19
CA ILE A 3 0.21 -0.55 15.90
C ILE A 3 0.05 -1.45 14.64
N ILE A 4 -1.17 -1.94 14.41
CA ILE A 4 -1.52 -2.77 13.26
C ILE A 4 -1.40 -1.97 11.95
N HIS A 5 -1.91 -0.74 11.91
CA HIS A 5 -1.87 0.10 10.71
C HIS A 5 -0.44 0.46 10.32
N ASP A 6 0.45 0.72 11.29
CA ASP A 6 1.84 1.04 11.00
C ASP A 6 2.61 -0.18 10.45
N ARG A 7 2.32 -1.39 10.96
CA ARG A 7 2.87 -2.64 10.39
C ARG A 7 2.39 -2.88 8.97
N ILE A 8 1.09 -2.74 8.72
CA ILE A 8 0.51 -2.85 7.37
C ILE A 8 1.19 -1.87 6.43
N MET A 9 1.45 -0.64 6.89
CA MET A 9 2.07 0.40 6.07
C MET A 9 3.52 0.11 5.70
N ILE A 10 4.29 -0.48 6.62
CA ILE A 10 5.66 -0.93 6.32
C ILE A 10 5.63 -2.06 5.30
N HIS A 11 4.70 -3.00 5.44
CA HIS A 11 4.57 -4.13 4.53
C HIS A 11 4.14 -3.67 3.12
N ALA A 12 3.14 -2.79 3.04
CA ALA A 12 2.67 -2.17 1.81
C ALA A 12 3.80 -1.46 1.04
N ARG A 13 4.59 -0.62 1.73
CA ARG A 13 5.72 0.08 1.10
C ARG A 13 6.77 -0.87 0.56
N LYS A 14 7.13 -1.91 1.34
CA LYS A 14 8.06 -2.94 0.88
C LYS A 14 7.54 -3.67 -0.35
N GLN A 15 6.26 -4.08 -0.36
CA GLN A 15 5.70 -4.77 -1.50
C GLN A 15 5.68 -3.88 -2.75
N ILE A 16 5.27 -2.61 -2.62
CA ILE A 16 5.23 -1.70 -3.77
C ILE A 16 6.63 -1.41 -4.32
N ALA A 17 7.65 -1.33 -3.46
CA ALA A 17 9.01 -1.01 -3.87
C ALA A 17 9.82 -2.21 -4.39
N TYR A 18 9.62 -3.40 -3.81
CA TYR A 18 10.47 -4.56 -4.08
C TYR A 18 9.78 -5.69 -4.86
N THR A 19 8.49 -5.57 -5.15
CA THR A 19 7.76 -6.58 -5.91
C THR A 19 7.20 -6.01 -7.20
N GLN A 20 6.99 -6.89 -8.17
CA GLN A 20 6.32 -6.52 -9.42
C GLN A 20 4.78 -6.64 -9.32
N LEU A 21 4.26 -7.09 -8.17
CA LEU A 21 2.83 -7.31 -7.93
C LEU A 21 2.01 -6.06 -8.25
N SER A 22 0.84 -6.25 -8.83
CA SER A 22 -0.08 -5.14 -9.07
C SER A 22 -0.55 -4.55 -7.75
N ILE A 23 -0.87 -3.25 -7.72
CA ILE A 23 -1.39 -2.60 -6.50
C ILE A 23 -2.65 -3.31 -5.97
N LYS A 24 -3.45 -3.88 -6.88
CA LYS A 24 -4.62 -4.70 -6.54
C LYS A 24 -4.22 -5.99 -5.78
N GLU A 25 -3.19 -6.69 -6.23
CA GLU A 25 -2.70 -7.91 -5.57
C GLU A 25 -2.12 -7.60 -4.19
N ILE A 26 -1.35 -6.51 -4.08
CA ILE A 26 -0.84 -5.99 -2.80
C ILE A 26 -1.98 -5.67 -1.84
N ALA A 27 -3.06 -5.06 -2.32
CA ALA A 27 -4.24 -4.77 -1.50
C ALA A 27 -4.86 -6.07 -0.94
N TYR A 28 -5.02 -7.10 -1.79
CA TYR A 28 -5.55 -8.39 -1.36
C TYR A 28 -4.64 -9.10 -0.34
N ASP A 29 -3.33 -9.09 -0.57
CA ASP A 29 -2.36 -9.70 0.34
C ASP A 29 -2.38 -9.06 1.74
N LEU A 30 -2.61 -7.74 1.79
CA LEU A 30 -2.74 -6.99 3.03
C LEU A 30 -4.12 -7.13 3.70
N GLY A 31 -5.00 -7.96 3.16
CA GLY A 31 -6.34 -8.24 3.70
C GLY A 31 -7.42 -7.24 3.33
N TYR A 32 -7.19 -6.38 2.33
CA TYR A 32 -8.23 -5.48 1.82
C TYR A 32 -9.04 -6.19 0.73
N GLN A 33 -10.37 -6.07 0.81
CA GLN A 33 -11.28 -6.64 -0.19
C GLN A 33 -11.25 -5.88 -1.53
N ASP A 34 -10.91 -4.59 -1.48
CA ASP A 34 -10.92 -3.70 -2.63
C ASP A 34 -9.73 -2.73 -2.65
N LEU A 35 -9.21 -2.50 -3.85
CA LEU A 35 -8.11 -1.56 -4.12
C LEU A 35 -8.41 -0.13 -3.65
N GLN A 36 -9.67 0.31 -3.72
CA GLN A 36 -10.05 1.67 -3.34
C GLN A 36 -9.86 1.91 -1.83
N SER A 37 -10.24 0.93 -1.01
CA SER A 37 -10.07 0.99 0.45
C SER A 37 -8.59 1.04 0.82
N PHE A 38 -7.78 0.18 0.22
CA PHE A 38 -6.33 0.20 0.40
C PHE A 38 -5.70 1.51 -0.08
N SER A 39 -6.08 2.00 -1.26
CA SER A 39 -5.52 3.23 -1.83
C SER A 39 -5.85 4.46 -0.98
N ARG A 40 -7.07 4.53 -0.42
CA ARG A 40 -7.43 5.59 0.53
C ARG A 40 -6.62 5.48 1.82
N PHE A 41 -6.49 4.28 2.38
CA PHE A 41 -5.68 4.05 3.58
C PHE A 41 -4.22 4.46 3.36
N PHE A 42 -3.62 4.00 2.27
CA PHE A 42 -2.24 4.28 1.91
C PHE A 42 -2.04 5.78 1.68
N LYS A 43 -2.92 6.43 0.92
CA LYS A 43 -2.87 7.87 0.66
C LYS A 43 -3.04 8.70 1.94
N ASN A 44 -3.92 8.29 2.85
CA ASN A 44 -4.07 8.98 4.14
C ASN A 44 -2.82 8.86 5.03
N LYS A 45 -1.99 7.82 4.82
CA LYS A 45 -0.78 7.56 5.61
C LYS A 45 0.49 8.13 4.98
N GLU A 46 0.67 8.03 3.66
CA GLU A 46 1.86 8.55 2.93
C GLU A 46 1.61 9.88 2.21
N GLY A 47 0.36 10.32 2.08
CA GLY A 47 -0.01 11.53 1.33
C GLY A 47 -0.19 11.33 -0.18
N ILE A 48 0.33 10.25 -0.75
CA ILE A 48 0.25 9.93 -2.19
C ILE A 48 -0.38 8.56 -2.45
N SER A 49 -0.86 8.33 -3.68
CA SER A 49 -1.43 7.03 -4.03
C SER A 49 -0.34 5.94 -4.08
N PRO A 50 -0.68 4.66 -3.83
CA PRO A 50 0.28 3.56 -3.95
C PRO A 50 0.86 3.41 -5.37
N ALA A 51 0.11 3.78 -6.41
CA ALA A 51 0.63 3.83 -7.79
C ALA A 51 1.69 4.93 -7.95
N GLN A 52 1.41 6.14 -7.47
CA GLN A 52 2.38 7.25 -7.49
C GLN A 52 3.62 6.94 -6.64
N PHE A 53 3.45 6.23 -5.53
CA PHE A 53 4.57 5.78 -4.72
C PHE A 53 5.46 4.81 -5.52
N ARG A 54 4.86 3.88 -6.27
CA ARG A 54 5.59 2.95 -7.15
C ARG A 54 6.43 3.65 -8.21
N GLU A 55 5.89 4.70 -8.81
CA GLU A 55 6.59 5.52 -9.81
C GLU A 55 7.72 6.36 -9.22
N LYS A 56 7.71 6.64 -7.91
CA LYS A 56 8.80 7.35 -7.23
C LYS A 56 9.95 6.45 -6.81
N VAL A 57 9.68 5.16 -6.62
CA VAL A 57 10.68 4.19 -6.13
C VAL A 57 11.26 3.30 -7.22
N ASN A 58 10.61 3.22 -8.39
CA ASN A 58 11.20 2.70 -9.64
C ASN A 58 11.83 3.83 -10.45
#